data_AF-A0A6F9XQV5-F1
#
_entry.id   AF-A0A6F9XQV5-F1
#
_cell.length_a   1.000
_cell.length_b   1.000
_cell.length_c   1.000
_cell.angle_alpha   90.00
_cell.angle_beta   90.00
_cell.angle_gamma   90.00
#
_symmetry.space_group_name_H-M   'P 1'
#
loop_
_entity.id
_entity.type
_entity.pdbx_description
1 polymer ?
#
loop_
_entity_poly.entity_id
_entity_poly.type
_entity_poly.pdbx_seq_one_letter_code
_entity_poly.pdbx_strand_id
1 'polypeptide(L)'
;MPIFFVVSGYLITDLLLQEWDEYGKIDVKAFYLRRIRRLYPALVTMVLTTAAYITVFQRNLLTNLKGIVISNFLYVYNWFQIAHHESYFDKFGGESPFTHLWSLSIEGQFYFLWPLLIILALTFIKKRVKIFDILFVLAGVSALAMAFIYHDGIDPSRLYYGTDTRTFSILLGASLAFIWPSTALKRQLDRRLSLMVDVVGLISLAIILTCFFKMDSQSATIYRGGMFLFSLVAMIFIATVAHPGADMNRLFTNKVFTWLGKRSYGIYLYQYPVMIFYESKIAVGNHPLIHALIEILLIVVISALSYRYIERPLQRYNYRRLGVDLKGLLHKQSQEKWLLVVPVIVIVTAVVGMFLPARDPDSEQSKQLQETIAKNTKQAAQKNKQIGTTKKATKDSKNINEAATSQSPKDFQLTTGLTKQQLAKAQTLQITAVGDSVLADTSAKLTEIFPQMYVDGKVGRQVYDTIPVLKSLAANGKLANVVLLVEGTNGSFNDNQLAEIMAILGDRQVYWVNVYVPTKSWQNTVNNALTKATKKYHNLTIIDWYNYSRNHSEWFYNDQVHPNVKGQPYYANYVARKILK
;
A
#
# COMPACT_ATOMS: atom_id res chain seq x y z
N MET A 1 2.49 -3.46 10.60
CA MET A 1 2.72 -2.17 11.28
C MET A 1 2.19 -2.11 12.71
N PRO A 2 0.94 -2.50 13.05
CA PRO A 2 0.46 -2.33 14.42
C PRO A 2 1.32 -3.02 15.49
N ILE A 3 1.75 -4.28 15.25
CA ILE A 3 2.68 -5.00 16.15
C ILE A 3 3.97 -4.20 16.38
N PHE A 4 4.56 -3.66 15.31
CA PHE A 4 5.78 -2.86 15.37
C PHE A 4 5.60 -1.62 16.26
N PHE A 5 4.51 -0.87 16.07
CA PHE A 5 4.18 0.28 16.92
C PHE A 5 3.95 -0.08 18.38
N VAL A 6 3.27 -1.20 18.68
CA VAL A 6 3.08 -1.65 20.06
C VAL A 6 4.43 -2.04 20.68
N VAL A 7 5.30 -2.76 19.96
CA VAL A 7 6.65 -3.09 20.43
C VAL A 7 7.47 -1.83 20.70
N SER A 8 7.44 -0.85 19.78
CA SER A 8 8.17 0.42 19.93
C SER A 8 7.66 1.23 21.13
N GLY A 9 6.34 1.32 21.32
CA GLY A 9 5.73 1.94 22.48
C GLY A 9 6.17 1.30 23.80
N TYR A 10 6.13 -0.04 23.87
CA TYR A 10 6.52 -0.79 25.06
C TYR A 10 8.01 -0.63 25.37
N LEU A 11 8.91 -0.95 24.43
CA LEU A 11 10.35 -0.98 24.67
C LEU A 11 10.93 0.41 25.00
N ILE A 12 10.48 1.46 24.32
CA ILE A 12 10.99 2.81 24.60
C ILE A 12 10.50 3.30 25.95
N THR A 13 9.23 3.06 26.29
CA THR A 13 8.68 3.46 27.59
C THR A 13 9.35 2.70 28.72
N ASP A 14 9.50 1.38 28.59
CA ASP A 14 10.18 0.52 29.57
C ASP A 14 11.63 0.98 29.82
N LEU A 15 12.38 1.34 28.76
CA LEU A 15 13.74 1.89 28.89
C LEU A 15 13.78 3.23 29.64
N LEU A 16 12.83 4.13 29.37
CA LEU A 16 12.76 5.43 30.06
C LEU A 16 12.33 5.29 31.52
N LEU A 17 11.43 4.35 31.80
CA LEU A 17 11.02 4.01 33.17
C LEU A 17 12.19 3.43 33.95
N GLN A 18 13.00 2.55 33.35
CA GLN A 18 14.22 2.04 33.98
C GLN A 18 15.22 3.16 34.30
N GLU A 19 15.46 4.08 33.36
CA GLU A 19 16.36 5.22 33.57
C GLU A 19 15.86 6.13 34.71
N TRP A 20 14.55 6.36 34.77
CA TRP A 20 13.93 7.10 35.87
C TRP A 20 14.03 6.38 37.21
N ASP A 21 13.80 5.08 37.24
CA ASP A 21 13.82 4.27 38.47
C ASP A 21 15.23 4.13 39.04
N GLU A 22 16.24 4.10 38.17
CA GLU A 22 17.65 3.98 38.57
C GLU A 22 18.26 5.33 38.98
N TYR A 23 17.96 6.42 38.26
CA TYR A 23 18.66 7.70 38.42
C TYR A 23 17.77 8.86 38.89
N GLY A 24 16.46 8.67 38.99
CA GLY A 24 15.49 9.72 39.33
C GLY A 24 15.32 10.81 38.26
N LYS A 25 15.92 10.63 37.08
CA LYS A 25 15.87 11.57 35.95
C LYS A 25 16.08 10.85 34.63
N ILE A 26 15.58 11.43 33.54
CA ILE A 26 15.79 10.96 32.17
C ILE A 26 16.73 11.92 31.43
N ASP A 27 17.85 11.42 30.89
CA ASP A 27 18.73 12.21 30.02
C ASP A 27 18.19 12.21 28.57
N VAL A 28 17.34 13.20 28.30
CA VAL A 28 16.70 13.42 27.00
C VAL A 28 17.74 13.58 25.88
N LYS A 29 18.85 14.28 26.15
CA LYS A 29 19.89 14.51 25.15
C LYS A 29 20.62 13.21 24.80
N ALA A 30 20.98 12.42 25.80
CA ALA A 30 21.59 11.13 25.59
C ALA A 30 20.62 10.16 24.87
N PHE A 31 19.33 10.20 25.21
CA PHE A 31 18.30 9.43 24.51
C PHE A 31 18.27 9.75 23.01
N TYR A 32 18.14 11.03 22.63
CA TYR A 32 18.14 11.44 21.21
C TYR A 32 19.43 11.07 20.50
N LEU A 33 20.59 11.28 21.12
CA LEU A 33 21.88 10.89 20.53
C LEU A 33 22.00 9.38 20.29
N ARG A 34 21.50 8.54 21.23
CA ARG A 34 21.46 7.08 21.04
C ARG A 34 20.55 6.70 19.87
N ARG A 35 19.37 7.33 19.74
CA ARG A 35 18.42 7.06 18.65
C ARG A 35 18.96 7.51 17.29
N ILE A 36 19.53 8.73 17.21
CA ILE A 36 20.11 9.25 15.97
C ILE A 36 21.25 8.35 15.50
N ARG A 37 22.20 8.00 16.37
CA ARG A 37 23.31 7.10 16.02
C ARG A 37 22.81 5.72 15.56
N ARG A 38 21.69 5.24 16.12
CA ARG A 38 21.11 3.95 15.74
C ARG A 38 20.39 3.99 14.39
N LEU A 39 19.58 5.01 14.13
CA LEU A 39 18.60 5.03 13.03
C LEU A 39 19.07 5.80 11.79
N TYR A 40 19.70 6.97 11.97
CA TYR A 40 20.04 7.85 10.85
C TYR A 40 21.07 7.28 9.88
N PRO A 41 22.12 6.54 10.31
CA PRO A 41 23.11 6.02 9.36
C PRO A 41 22.47 5.18 8.24
N ALA A 42 21.64 4.20 8.59
CA ALA A 42 20.99 3.35 7.61
C ALA A 42 19.94 4.13 6.78
N LEU A 43 19.17 5.02 7.43
CA LEU A 43 18.16 5.84 6.76
C LEU A 43 18.79 6.75 5.71
N VAL A 44 19.81 7.52 6.08
CA VAL A 44 20.51 8.45 5.19
C VAL A 44 21.14 7.68 4.03
N THR A 45 21.82 6.56 4.30
CA THR A 45 22.39 5.76 3.22
C THR A 45 21.31 5.26 2.27
N MET A 46 20.27 4.61 2.79
CA MET A 46 19.19 4.08 1.95
C MET A 46 18.51 5.17 1.13
N VAL A 47 18.16 6.31 1.76
CA VAL A 47 17.48 7.42 1.08
C VAL A 47 18.34 8.00 -0.04
N LEU A 48 19.62 8.27 0.23
CA LEU A 48 20.52 8.84 -0.77
C LEU A 48 20.88 7.84 -1.88
N THR A 49 21.09 6.56 -1.57
CA THR A 49 21.35 5.55 -2.60
C THR A 49 20.13 5.33 -3.49
N THR A 50 18.93 5.36 -2.91
CA THR A 50 17.67 5.23 -3.65
C THR A 50 17.43 6.46 -4.52
N ALA A 51 17.64 7.67 -3.98
CA ALA A 51 17.55 8.91 -4.74
C ALA A 51 18.56 8.95 -5.90
N ALA A 52 19.81 8.54 -5.66
CA ALA A 52 20.82 8.45 -6.71
C ALA A 52 20.44 7.43 -7.80
N TYR A 53 19.89 6.28 -7.41
CA TYR A 53 19.38 5.28 -8.36
C TYR A 53 18.25 5.86 -9.21
N ILE A 54 17.30 6.57 -8.60
CA ILE A 54 16.21 7.27 -9.29
C ILE A 54 16.77 8.25 -10.33
N THR A 55 17.75 9.09 -9.94
CA THR A 55 18.37 10.06 -10.85
C THR A 55 18.96 9.43 -12.12
N VAL A 56 19.57 8.25 -11.99
CA VAL A 56 20.29 7.59 -13.08
C VAL A 56 19.38 6.69 -13.90
N PHE A 57 18.50 5.91 -13.25
CA PHE A 57 17.80 4.77 -13.87
C PHE A 57 16.27 4.87 -13.92
N GLN A 58 15.65 5.76 -13.13
CA GLN A 58 14.18 5.86 -12.98
C GLN A 58 13.74 7.34 -12.92
N ARG A 59 14.00 8.10 -13.98
CA ARG A 59 13.80 9.56 -13.99
C ARG A 59 12.33 9.97 -13.87
N ASN A 60 11.41 9.10 -14.27
CA ASN A 60 9.97 9.20 -14.02
C ASN A 60 9.62 9.40 -12.52
N LEU A 61 10.42 8.86 -11.59
CA LEU A 61 10.21 9.00 -10.14
C LEU A 61 10.85 10.26 -9.52
N LEU A 62 11.39 11.18 -10.33
CA LEU A 62 11.98 12.43 -9.82
C LEU A 62 10.95 13.43 -9.31
N THR A 63 9.68 13.28 -9.70
CA THR A 63 8.58 14.14 -9.24
C THR A 63 8.55 14.15 -7.71
N ASN A 64 8.57 15.36 -7.13
CA ASN A 64 8.57 15.58 -5.67
C ASN A 64 9.76 14.96 -4.89
N LEU A 65 10.80 14.43 -5.54
CA LEU A 65 11.91 13.73 -4.87
C LEU A 65 12.56 14.58 -3.76
N LYS A 66 12.74 15.88 -3.99
CA LYS A 66 13.23 16.82 -2.97
C LYS A 66 12.35 16.82 -1.71
N GLY A 67 11.03 16.93 -1.89
CA GLY A 67 10.05 16.93 -0.80
C GLY A 67 10.07 15.61 -0.04
N ILE A 68 10.15 14.48 -0.76
CA ILE A 68 10.24 13.13 -0.20
C ILE A 68 11.50 12.98 0.66
N VAL A 69 12.67 13.37 0.15
CA VAL A 69 13.94 13.23 0.88
C VAL A 69 13.96 14.09 2.15
N ILE A 70 13.57 15.36 2.03
CA ILE A 70 13.58 16.30 3.17
C ILE A 70 12.59 15.84 4.24
N SER A 71 11.36 15.51 3.85
CA SER A 71 10.32 15.08 4.79
C SER A 71 10.67 13.77 5.50
N ASN A 72 11.36 12.83 4.84
CA ASN A 72 11.86 11.61 5.47
C ASN A 72 12.95 11.89 6.51
N PHE A 73 13.89 12.79 6.23
CA PHE A 73 14.93 13.16 7.21
C PHE A 73 14.38 13.93 8.41
N LEU A 74 13.27 14.64 8.23
CA LEU A 74 12.55 15.34 9.29
C LEU A 74 11.47 14.49 9.98
N TYR A 75 11.27 13.23 9.58
CA TYR A 75 10.21 12.35 10.08
C TYR A 75 8.79 12.94 9.96
N VAL A 76 8.51 13.61 8.85
CA VAL A 76 7.18 14.17 8.51
C VAL A 76 6.68 13.68 7.14
N TYR A 77 7.26 12.60 6.59
CA TYR A 77 6.89 12.07 5.28
C TYR A 77 5.43 11.61 5.25
N ASN A 78 4.91 11.05 6.35
CA ASN A 78 3.49 10.67 6.43
C ASN A 78 2.55 11.86 6.17
N TRP A 79 2.87 13.05 6.70
CA TRP A 79 2.09 14.27 6.44
C TRP A 79 2.31 14.83 5.05
N PHE A 80 3.52 14.69 4.51
CA PHE A 80 3.80 15.01 3.11
C PHE A 80 2.90 14.20 2.18
N GLN A 81 2.77 12.89 2.40
CA GLN A 81 1.91 12.00 1.61
C GLN A 81 0.42 12.38 1.72
N ILE A 82 -0.05 12.71 2.93
CA ILE A 82 -1.42 13.19 3.14
C ILE A 82 -1.67 14.49 2.37
N ALA A 83 -0.75 15.44 2.42
CA ALA A 83 -0.88 16.74 1.75
C ALA A 83 -0.85 16.64 0.22
N HIS A 84 -0.15 15.64 -0.33
CA HIS A 84 -0.08 15.39 -1.78
C HIS A 84 -1.14 14.39 -2.27
N HIS A 85 -2.06 13.96 -1.39
CA HIS A 85 -3.10 12.97 -1.70
C HIS A 85 -2.53 11.66 -2.29
N GLU A 86 -1.34 11.25 -1.83
CA GLU A 86 -0.73 9.99 -2.26
C GLU A 86 -1.52 8.81 -1.69
N SER A 87 -1.94 7.88 -2.55
CA SER A 87 -2.58 6.65 -2.11
C SER A 87 -1.54 5.62 -1.68
N TYR A 88 -1.77 4.97 -0.54
CA TYR A 88 -1.02 3.79 -0.12
C TYR A 88 -1.36 2.55 -0.96
N PHE A 89 -2.60 2.51 -1.47
CA PHE A 89 -3.20 1.34 -2.11
C PHE A 89 -3.17 1.40 -3.63
N ASP A 90 -2.95 2.59 -4.22
CA ASP A 90 -2.66 2.70 -5.64
C ASP A 90 -1.24 2.20 -5.93
N LYS A 91 -1.13 1.22 -6.82
CA LYS A 91 0.12 0.53 -7.16
C LYS A 91 0.56 0.79 -8.60
N PHE A 92 -0.17 1.61 -9.34
CA PHE A 92 0.12 1.92 -10.75
C PHE A 92 0.35 3.43 -10.93
N GLY A 93 1.18 3.82 -11.91
CA GLY A 93 1.51 5.24 -12.15
C GLY A 93 2.71 5.80 -11.38
N GLY A 94 3.65 4.95 -10.92
CA GLY A 94 4.93 5.36 -10.32
C GLY A 94 4.99 5.24 -8.80
N GLU A 95 4.87 4.01 -8.29
CA GLU A 95 4.97 3.72 -6.84
C GLU A 95 6.31 4.22 -6.26
N SER A 96 6.24 5.04 -5.22
CA SER A 96 7.44 5.59 -4.58
C SER A 96 8.20 4.51 -3.81
N PRO A 97 9.53 4.34 -4.02
CA PRO A 97 10.37 3.42 -3.24
C PRO A 97 10.51 3.84 -1.78
N PHE A 98 9.97 4.99 -1.40
CA PHE A 98 9.95 5.51 -0.05
C PHE A 98 8.61 5.31 0.66
N THR A 99 7.58 4.79 -0.02
CA THR A 99 6.19 4.76 0.46
C THR A 99 6.08 4.24 1.89
N HIS A 100 6.79 3.17 2.25
CA HIS A 100 6.75 2.58 3.60
C HIS A 100 7.29 3.50 4.71
N LEU A 101 8.10 4.52 4.41
CA LEU A 101 8.71 5.38 5.42
C LEU A 101 7.71 6.26 6.18
N TRP A 102 6.43 6.27 5.79
CA TRP A 102 5.34 6.87 6.56
C TRP A 102 5.36 6.39 8.02
N SER A 103 5.58 5.09 8.26
CA SER A 103 5.50 4.54 9.60
C SER A 103 6.70 4.97 10.46
N LEU A 104 7.86 5.11 9.82
CA LEU A 104 9.07 5.61 10.47
C LEU A 104 8.92 7.10 10.84
N SER A 105 8.17 7.88 10.07
CA SER A 105 7.84 9.26 10.42
C SER A 105 7.04 9.34 11.72
N ILE A 106 6.01 8.49 11.86
CA ILE A 106 5.24 8.40 13.12
C ILE A 106 6.13 7.99 14.29
N GLU A 107 7.02 7.00 14.08
CA GLU A 107 7.98 6.62 15.13
C GLU A 107 8.94 7.74 15.49
N GLY A 108 9.46 8.48 14.51
CA GLY A 108 10.33 9.62 14.73
C GLY A 108 9.67 10.72 15.56
N GLN A 109 8.40 11.02 15.25
CA GLN A 109 7.57 11.96 16.04
C GLN A 109 7.39 11.45 17.48
N PHE A 110 7.10 10.15 17.64
CA PHE A 110 7.02 9.53 18.96
C PHE A 110 8.34 9.64 19.72
N TYR A 111 9.48 9.26 19.11
CA TYR A 111 10.79 9.35 19.75
C TYR A 111 11.14 10.79 20.16
N PHE A 112 10.73 11.78 19.37
CA PHE A 112 10.99 13.19 19.67
C PHE A 112 10.14 13.73 20.83
N LEU A 113 8.87 13.34 20.94
CA LEU A 113 7.97 13.87 21.97
C LEU A 113 8.00 13.07 23.27
N TRP A 114 8.23 11.76 23.18
CA TRP A 114 7.94 10.82 24.27
C TRP A 114 8.74 11.00 25.55
N PRO A 115 10.08 11.26 25.52
CA PRO A 115 10.83 11.49 26.75
C PRO A 115 10.27 12.67 27.58
N LEU A 116 9.85 13.74 26.90
CA LEU A 116 9.27 14.92 27.56
C LEU A 116 7.90 14.60 28.18
N LEU A 117 7.06 13.86 27.45
CA LEU A 117 5.75 13.44 27.95
C LEU A 117 5.85 12.50 29.15
N ILE A 118 6.83 11.58 29.15
CA ILE A 118 7.07 10.68 30.29
C ILE A 118 7.59 11.43 31.50
N ILE A 119 8.54 12.35 31.33
CA ILE A 119 9.00 13.21 32.43
C ILE A 119 7.82 13.97 33.04
N LEU A 120 6.97 14.57 32.22
CA LEU A 120 5.76 15.27 32.66
C LEU A 120 4.83 14.33 33.44
N ALA A 121 4.51 13.16 32.88
CA ALA A 121 3.62 12.20 33.51
C ALA A 121 4.15 11.70 34.86
N LEU A 122 5.44 11.35 34.95
CA LEU A 122 6.07 10.86 36.18
C LEU A 122 6.22 11.96 37.24
N THR A 123 6.38 13.22 36.83
CA THR A 123 6.48 14.36 37.76
C THR A 123 5.12 14.70 38.38
N PHE A 124 4.05 14.70 37.58
CA PHE A 124 2.73 15.16 38.03
C PHE A 124 1.81 14.03 38.51
N ILE A 125 2.02 12.79 38.07
CA ILE A 125 1.12 11.66 38.36
C ILE A 125 1.84 10.63 39.23
N LYS A 126 1.51 10.62 40.53
CA LYS A 126 2.17 9.75 41.52
C LYS A 126 1.93 8.24 41.31
N LYS A 127 0.79 7.86 40.72
CA LYS A 127 0.39 6.44 40.57
C LYS A 127 0.59 6.00 39.11
N ARG A 128 1.46 5.01 38.88
CA ARG A 128 1.70 4.43 37.53
C ARG A 128 0.43 3.92 36.86
N VAL A 129 -0.46 3.32 37.63
CA VAL A 129 -1.77 2.85 37.13
C VAL A 129 -2.59 3.99 36.51
N LYS A 130 -2.55 5.21 37.09
CA LYS A 130 -3.25 6.36 36.50
C LYS A 130 -2.62 6.77 35.16
N ILE A 131 -1.31 6.64 35.00
CA ILE A 131 -0.64 6.92 33.71
C ILE A 131 -1.05 5.85 32.69
N PHE A 132 -1.10 4.59 33.09
CA PHE A 132 -1.66 3.50 32.27
C PHE A 132 -3.08 3.85 31.80
N ASP A 133 -3.98 4.22 32.72
CA ASP A 133 -5.37 4.55 32.40
C ASP A 133 -5.46 5.71 31.39
N ILE A 134 -4.68 6.78 31.60
CA ILE A 134 -4.65 7.94 30.69
C ILE A 134 -4.17 7.53 29.29
N LEU A 135 -3.07 6.79 29.18
CA LEU A 135 -2.54 6.35 27.89
C LEU A 135 -3.49 5.39 27.18
N PHE A 136 -4.13 4.50 27.93
CA PHE A 136 -5.12 3.56 27.40
C PHE A 136 -6.37 4.30 26.89
N VAL A 137 -6.87 5.29 27.63
CA VAL A 137 -7.99 6.15 27.19
C VAL A 137 -7.60 6.95 25.95
N LEU A 138 -6.41 7.56 25.91
CA LEU A 138 -5.92 8.27 24.72
C LEU A 138 -5.77 7.35 23.50
N ALA A 139 -5.40 6.08 23.71
CA ALA A 139 -5.40 5.09 22.64
C ALA A 139 -6.83 4.85 22.10
N GLY A 140 -7.82 4.75 23.00
CA GLY A 140 -9.24 4.69 22.64
C GLY A 140 -9.70 5.93 21.86
N VAL A 141 -9.32 7.14 22.27
CA VAL A 141 -9.65 8.39 21.56
C VAL A 141 -9.05 8.41 20.15
N SER A 142 -7.79 7.99 19.99
CA SER A 142 -7.16 7.88 18.66
C SER A 142 -7.86 6.86 17.76
N ALA A 143 -8.33 5.73 18.32
CA ALA A 143 -9.13 4.75 17.59
C ALA A 143 -10.52 5.27 17.20
N LEU A 144 -11.18 6.01 18.09
CA LEU A 144 -12.47 6.66 17.80
C LEU A 144 -12.33 7.74 16.73
N ALA A 145 -11.23 8.52 16.75
CA ALA A 145 -10.93 9.48 15.69
C ALA A 145 -10.79 8.79 14.33
N MET A 146 -10.09 7.65 14.26
CA MET A 146 -10.02 6.85 13.04
C MET A 146 -11.42 6.39 12.57
N ALA A 147 -12.23 5.86 13.48
CA ALA A 147 -13.57 5.39 13.14
C ALA A 147 -14.50 6.53 12.66
N PHE A 148 -14.37 7.73 13.23
CA PHE A 148 -15.18 8.90 12.87
C PHE A 148 -14.78 9.52 11.53
N ILE A 149 -13.48 9.55 11.22
CA ILE A 149 -12.96 10.10 9.96
C ILE A 149 -13.19 9.13 8.79
N TYR A 150 -13.40 7.85 9.06
CA TYR A 150 -13.57 6.84 8.02
C TYR A 150 -14.92 7.00 7.30
N HIS A 151 -14.87 6.96 5.96
CA HIS A 151 -16.05 7.02 5.10
C HIS A 151 -15.99 5.89 4.06
N ASP A 152 -17.13 5.23 3.85
CA ASP A 152 -17.21 4.11 2.91
C ASP A 152 -16.97 4.59 1.47
N GLY A 153 -16.20 3.81 0.71
CA GLY A 153 -15.93 4.07 -0.71
C GLY A 153 -14.90 5.18 -0.98
N ILE A 154 -14.23 5.72 0.05
CA ILE A 154 -13.10 6.66 -0.09
C ILE A 154 -11.79 5.94 0.24
N ASP A 155 -10.70 6.32 -0.42
CA ASP A 155 -9.36 5.81 -0.14
C ASP A 155 -8.98 6.04 1.35
N PRO A 156 -8.70 4.99 2.14
CA PRO A 156 -8.40 5.14 3.56
C PRO A 156 -6.94 5.56 3.85
N SER A 157 -6.16 5.93 2.84
CA SER A 157 -4.73 6.28 2.96
C SER A 157 -4.46 7.39 3.98
N ARG A 158 -5.33 8.41 4.09
CA ARG A 158 -5.18 9.42 5.16
C ARG A 158 -5.19 8.77 6.53
N LEU A 159 -6.12 7.85 6.78
CA LEU A 159 -6.25 7.19 8.09
C LEU A 159 -5.07 6.25 8.34
N TYR A 160 -4.49 5.71 7.28
CA TYR A 160 -3.33 4.84 7.34
C TYR A 160 -2.05 5.62 7.68
N TYR A 161 -1.87 6.82 7.11
CA TYR A 161 -0.72 7.70 7.34
C TYR A 161 -0.85 8.62 8.55
N GLY A 162 -2.06 8.87 9.05
CA GLY A 162 -2.32 9.83 10.12
C GLY A 162 -1.70 9.44 11.46
N THR A 163 -0.90 10.32 12.05
CA THR A 163 -0.39 10.14 13.42
C THR A 163 -1.55 10.13 14.43
N ASP A 164 -2.55 11.00 14.21
CA ASP A 164 -3.79 11.10 14.99
C ASP A 164 -4.59 9.80 15.01
N THR A 165 -4.63 9.09 13.89
CA THR A 165 -5.40 7.85 13.73
C THR A 165 -4.60 6.58 14.02
N ARG A 166 -3.26 6.64 14.14
CA ARG A 166 -2.41 5.43 14.33
C ARG A 166 -1.69 5.35 15.67
N THR A 167 -1.57 6.46 16.38
CA THR A 167 -0.87 6.55 17.67
C THR A 167 -1.44 5.61 18.73
N PHE A 168 -2.70 5.17 18.63
CA PHE A 168 -3.27 4.17 19.55
C PHE A 168 -2.41 2.90 19.70
N SER A 169 -1.74 2.44 18.64
CA SER A 169 -0.91 1.23 18.71
C SER A 169 0.33 1.46 19.58
N ILE A 170 0.95 2.64 19.44
CA ILE A 170 2.09 3.04 20.26
C ILE A 170 1.66 3.24 21.71
N LEU A 171 0.53 3.91 21.94
CA LEU A 171 0.00 4.19 23.28
C LEU A 171 -0.38 2.92 24.03
N LEU A 172 -0.95 1.91 23.36
CA LEU A 172 -1.21 0.61 23.97
C LEU A 172 0.08 -0.03 24.47
N GLY A 173 1.12 -0.10 23.63
CA GLY A 173 2.42 -0.62 24.04
C GLY A 173 3.06 0.18 25.18
N ALA A 174 3.01 1.51 25.09
CA ALA A 174 3.49 2.42 26.12
C ALA A 174 2.76 2.25 27.45
N SER A 175 1.43 2.11 27.42
CA SER A 175 0.62 1.87 28.62
C SER A 175 1.06 0.57 29.30
N LEU A 176 1.24 -0.51 28.54
CA LEU A 176 1.65 -1.81 29.06
C LEU A 176 2.94 -1.71 29.90
N ALA A 177 3.91 -0.90 29.48
CA ALA A 177 5.18 -0.74 30.20
C ALA A 177 5.02 -0.21 31.64
N PHE A 178 3.95 0.54 31.95
CA PHE A 178 3.71 1.06 33.29
C PHE A 178 3.22 0.01 34.30
N ILE A 179 2.57 -1.05 33.81
CA ILE A 179 1.99 -2.12 34.64
C ILE A 179 2.70 -3.47 34.47
N TRP A 180 3.47 -3.62 33.39
CA TRP A 180 4.23 -4.82 33.03
C TRP A 180 5.69 -4.49 32.69
N PRO A 181 6.45 -3.77 33.55
CA PRO A 181 7.83 -3.37 33.26
C PRO A 181 8.75 -4.60 33.26
N SER A 182 9.66 -4.68 32.30
CA SER A 182 10.45 -5.90 32.06
C SER A 182 11.37 -6.28 33.23
N THR A 183 11.79 -5.29 34.04
CA THR A 183 12.65 -5.49 35.22
C THR A 183 11.91 -6.00 36.45
N ALA A 184 10.58 -5.85 36.53
CA ALA A 184 9.78 -6.31 37.67
C ALA A 184 9.17 -7.71 37.47
N LEU A 185 9.32 -8.30 36.28
CA LEU A 185 8.73 -9.62 35.96
C LEU A 185 9.52 -10.75 36.62
N LYS A 186 8.81 -11.68 37.25
CA LYS A 186 9.40 -12.83 37.93
C LYS A 186 9.99 -13.80 36.91
N ARG A 187 11.24 -14.24 37.13
CA ARG A 187 11.90 -15.25 36.29
C ARG A 187 11.30 -16.65 36.46
N GLN A 188 10.77 -16.95 37.64
CA GLN A 188 10.13 -18.22 37.95
C GLN A 188 8.65 -17.96 38.19
N LEU A 189 7.82 -18.60 37.39
CA LEU A 189 6.37 -18.66 37.57
C LEU A 189 5.99 -20.01 38.18
N ASP A 190 4.92 -20.03 38.96
CA ASP A 190 4.25 -21.28 39.28
C ASP A 190 3.65 -21.89 37.99
N ARG A 191 3.51 -23.21 37.98
CA ARG A 191 3.10 -23.97 36.79
C ARG A 191 1.75 -23.51 36.23
N ARG A 192 0.81 -23.11 37.10
CA ARG A 192 -0.53 -22.67 36.67
C ARG A 192 -0.45 -21.32 35.97
N LEU A 193 0.27 -20.35 36.55
CA LEU A 193 0.45 -19.04 35.93
C LEU A 193 1.27 -19.10 34.63
N SER A 194 2.32 -19.94 34.58
CA SER A 194 3.05 -20.18 33.32
C SER A 194 2.12 -20.70 32.24
N LEU A 195 1.35 -21.76 32.53
CA LEU A 195 0.40 -22.32 31.57
C LEU A 195 -0.64 -21.29 31.12
N MET A 196 -1.15 -20.46 32.02
CA MET A 196 -2.10 -19.40 31.69
C MET A 196 -1.48 -18.37 30.72
N VAL A 197 -0.27 -17.89 31.00
CA VAL A 197 0.45 -16.94 30.14
C VAL A 197 0.75 -17.56 28.77
N ASP A 198 1.15 -18.82 28.73
CA ASP A 198 1.45 -19.53 27.49
C ASP A 198 0.19 -19.77 26.63
N VAL A 199 -0.93 -20.17 27.24
CA VAL A 199 -2.22 -20.32 26.55
C VAL A 199 -2.70 -18.98 25.99
N VAL A 200 -2.63 -17.90 26.78
CA VAL A 200 -2.97 -16.55 26.31
C VAL A 200 -2.05 -16.13 25.15
N GLY A 201 -0.76 -16.45 25.22
CA GLY A 201 0.21 -16.19 24.15
C GLY A 201 -0.12 -16.94 22.87
N LEU A 202 -0.44 -18.23 22.97
CA LEU A 202 -0.85 -19.07 21.83
C LEU A 202 -2.16 -18.59 21.19
N ILE A 203 -3.17 -18.24 22.00
CA ILE A 203 -4.44 -17.69 21.50
C ILE A 203 -4.18 -16.36 20.78
N SER A 204 -3.38 -15.48 21.37
CA SER A 204 -3.05 -14.18 20.76
C SER A 204 -2.31 -14.37 19.44
N LEU A 205 -1.35 -15.30 19.39
CA LEU A 205 -0.63 -15.65 18.15
C LEU A 205 -1.58 -16.23 17.10
N ALA A 206 -2.50 -17.13 17.48
CA ALA A 206 -3.48 -17.70 16.57
C ALA A 206 -4.42 -16.64 15.98
N ILE A 207 -4.86 -15.68 16.80
CA ILE A 207 -5.65 -14.53 16.33
C ILE A 207 -4.83 -13.67 15.37
N ILE A 208 -3.57 -13.34 15.70
CA ILE A 208 -2.69 -12.57 14.84
C ILE A 208 -2.50 -13.25 13.48
N LEU A 209 -2.22 -14.56 13.47
CA LEU A 209 -2.05 -15.34 12.24
C LEU A 209 -3.35 -15.42 11.43
N THR A 210 -4.50 -15.58 12.10
CA THR A 210 -5.80 -15.61 11.43
C THR A 210 -6.10 -14.25 10.77
N CYS A 211 -5.87 -13.14 11.48
CA CYS A 211 -6.00 -11.80 10.91
C CYS A 211 -5.04 -11.57 9.74
N PHE A 212 -3.80 -12.05 9.83
CA PHE A 212 -2.81 -11.91 8.75
C PHE A 212 -3.28 -12.54 7.43
N PHE A 213 -3.92 -13.71 7.48
CA PHE A 213 -4.38 -14.40 6.26
C PHE A 213 -5.80 -14.02 5.81
N LYS A 214 -6.67 -13.54 6.71
CA LYS A 214 -8.10 -13.34 6.40
C LYS A 214 -8.53 -11.88 6.36
N MET A 215 -7.80 -10.96 6.99
CA MET A 215 -8.25 -9.58 7.15
C MET A 215 -7.82 -8.73 5.95
N ASP A 216 -8.79 -8.15 5.26
CA ASP A 216 -8.54 -7.29 4.10
C ASP A 216 -8.12 -5.89 4.56
N SER A 217 -6.94 -5.44 4.11
CA SER A 217 -6.30 -4.17 4.47
C SER A 217 -7.16 -2.91 4.31
N GLN A 218 -8.19 -2.95 3.46
CA GLN A 218 -9.05 -1.79 3.17
C GLN A 218 -10.49 -1.93 3.68
N SER A 219 -10.81 -3.05 4.34
CA SER A 219 -12.14 -3.31 4.91
C SER A 219 -12.54 -2.23 5.94
N ALA A 220 -13.80 -1.80 5.87
CA ALA A 220 -14.39 -0.87 6.83
C ALA A 220 -14.23 -1.34 8.30
N THR A 221 -14.29 -2.66 8.53
CA THR A 221 -14.12 -3.26 9.86
C THR A 221 -12.75 -2.91 10.46
N ILE A 222 -11.70 -2.82 9.64
CA ILE A 222 -10.36 -2.45 10.10
C ILE A 222 -10.38 -1.04 10.70
N TYR A 223 -10.94 -0.09 9.98
CA TYR A 223 -10.90 1.34 10.34
C TYR A 223 -11.94 1.73 11.38
N ARG A 224 -13.02 0.96 11.53
CA ARG A 224 -14.06 1.15 12.56
C ARG A 224 -13.75 0.47 13.90
N GLY A 225 -12.49 0.11 14.16
CA GLY A 225 -12.02 -0.43 15.45
C GLY A 225 -11.30 -1.77 15.36
N GLY A 226 -11.38 -2.50 14.23
CA GLY A 226 -10.67 -3.76 14.05
C GLY A 226 -9.17 -3.63 14.21
N MET A 227 -8.58 -2.51 13.74
CA MET A 227 -7.15 -2.26 13.91
C MET A 227 -6.75 -1.99 15.37
N PHE A 228 -7.63 -1.35 16.16
CA PHE A 228 -7.43 -1.15 17.59
C PHE A 228 -7.47 -2.48 18.35
N LEU A 229 -8.48 -3.32 18.08
CA LEU A 229 -8.58 -4.66 18.66
C LEU A 229 -7.36 -5.52 18.32
N PHE A 230 -6.90 -5.46 17.07
CA PHE A 230 -5.67 -6.14 16.67
C PHE A 230 -4.44 -5.64 17.45
N SER A 231 -4.31 -4.32 17.66
CA SER A 231 -3.23 -3.77 18.50
C SER A 231 -3.34 -4.18 19.97
N LEU A 232 -4.55 -4.37 20.50
CA LEU A 232 -4.77 -4.90 21.84
C LEU A 232 -4.30 -6.37 21.94
N VAL A 233 -4.63 -7.20 20.96
CA VAL A 233 -4.13 -8.58 20.87
C VAL A 233 -2.61 -8.60 20.75
N ALA A 234 -2.03 -7.70 19.95
CA ALA A 234 -0.57 -7.55 19.84
C ALA A 234 0.07 -7.14 21.18
N MET A 235 -0.55 -6.23 21.93
CA MET A 235 -0.10 -5.83 23.28
C MET A 235 -0.11 -7.02 24.24
N ILE A 236 -1.18 -7.81 24.26
CA ILE A 236 -1.27 -9.02 25.06
C ILE A 236 -0.18 -10.02 24.66
N PHE A 237 0.00 -10.28 23.35
CA PHE A 237 1.03 -11.16 22.86
C PHE A 237 2.43 -10.70 23.30
N ILE A 238 2.74 -9.41 23.18
CA ILE A 238 4.02 -8.83 23.63
C ILE A 238 4.21 -9.03 25.13
N ALA A 239 3.18 -8.85 25.96
CA ALA A 239 3.26 -9.11 27.40
C ALA A 239 3.68 -10.57 27.70
N THR A 240 3.15 -11.54 26.95
CA THR A 240 3.51 -12.96 27.11
C THR A 240 4.94 -13.25 26.68
N VAL A 241 5.39 -12.70 25.55
CA VAL A 241 6.75 -12.90 25.02
C VAL A 241 7.81 -12.17 25.87
N ALA A 242 7.47 -11.00 26.42
CA ALA A 242 8.37 -10.25 27.30
C ALA A 242 8.56 -10.90 28.67
N HIS A 243 7.67 -11.81 29.09
CA HIS A 243 7.72 -12.42 30.42
C HIS A 243 8.80 -13.52 30.51
N PRO A 244 9.87 -13.36 31.32
CA PRO A 244 11.01 -14.27 31.34
C PRO A 244 10.68 -15.68 31.86
N GLY A 245 9.61 -15.81 32.65
CA GLY A 245 9.13 -17.10 33.16
C GLY A 245 8.18 -17.87 32.23
N ALA A 246 7.80 -17.32 31.07
CA ALA A 246 6.89 -17.97 30.13
C ALA A 246 7.66 -18.77 29.07
N ASP A 247 7.08 -19.88 28.58
CA ASP A 247 7.68 -20.66 27.50
C ASP A 247 7.61 -19.91 26.15
N MET A 248 6.63 -19.02 25.97
CA MET A 248 6.60 -18.07 24.85
C MET A 248 7.90 -17.27 24.73
N ASN A 249 8.47 -16.77 25.83
CA ASN A 249 9.74 -16.05 25.81
C ASN A 249 10.88 -16.95 25.29
N ARG A 250 10.94 -18.20 25.75
CA ARG A 250 11.96 -19.18 25.34
C ARG A 250 11.86 -19.52 23.85
N LEU A 251 10.64 -19.74 23.36
CA LEU A 251 10.38 -20.05 21.95
C LEU A 251 10.87 -18.94 21.01
N PHE A 252 10.58 -17.69 21.37
CA PHE A 252 10.95 -16.51 20.57
C PHE A 252 12.37 -15.98 20.84
N THR A 253 13.09 -16.55 21.82
CA THR A 253 14.47 -16.21 22.13
C THR A 253 15.43 -17.28 21.59
N ASN A 254 15.75 -17.19 20.31
CA ASN A 254 16.73 -18.07 19.67
C ASN A 254 17.72 -17.29 18.77
N LYS A 255 18.76 -17.99 18.29
CA LYS A 255 19.83 -17.38 17.48
C LYS A 255 19.29 -16.76 16.18
N VAL A 256 18.28 -17.36 15.56
CA VAL A 256 17.68 -16.89 14.30
C VAL A 256 16.92 -15.59 14.54
N PHE A 257 15.98 -15.57 15.49
CA PHE A 257 15.23 -14.34 15.82
C PHE A 257 16.14 -13.24 16.37
N THR A 258 17.18 -13.59 17.12
CA THR A 258 18.19 -12.60 17.55
C THR A 258 18.95 -12.01 16.37
N TRP A 259 19.31 -12.82 15.38
CA TRP A 259 20.02 -12.37 14.18
C TRP A 259 19.15 -11.46 13.30
N LEU A 260 17.88 -11.85 13.12
CA LEU A 260 16.86 -11.08 12.39
C LEU A 260 16.53 -9.78 13.13
N GLY A 261 16.28 -9.85 14.45
CA GLY A 261 15.94 -8.69 15.27
C GLY A 261 17.01 -7.59 15.23
N LYS A 262 18.29 -7.97 15.23
CA LYS A 262 19.42 -7.02 15.09
C LYS A 262 19.46 -6.30 13.74
N ARG A 263 18.84 -6.86 12.69
CA ARG A 263 18.83 -6.35 11.31
C ARG A 263 17.45 -5.91 10.83
N SER A 264 16.44 -6.04 11.68
CA SER A 264 15.04 -5.74 11.37
C SER A 264 14.84 -4.34 10.79
N TYR A 265 15.60 -3.36 11.30
CA TYR A 265 15.59 -2.00 10.80
C TYR A 265 16.09 -1.88 9.35
N GLY A 266 17.25 -2.48 9.02
CA GLY A 266 17.75 -2.54 7.66
C GLY A 266 16.77 -3.27 6.72
N ILE A 267 16.26 -4.43 7.13
CA ILE A 267 15.27 -5.20 6.36
C ILE A 267 14.05 -4.34 6.04
N TYR A 268 13.55 -3.59 7.03
CA TYR A 268 12.45 -2.65 6.86
C TYR A 268 12.79 -1.50 5.90
N LEU A 269 14.00 -0.94 5.95
CA LEU A 269 14.37 0.17 5.09
C LEU A 269 14.50 -0.25 3.62
N TYR A 270 15.16 -1.38 3.35
CA TYR A 270 15.52 -1.76 1.99
C TYR A 270 14.42 -2.54 1.24
N GLN A 271 13.38 -3.04 1.91
CA GLN A 271 12.33 -3.84 1.24
C GLN A 271 11.66 -3.14 0.06
N TYR A 272 11.14 -1.92 0.22
CA TYR A 272 10.41 -1.23 -0.84
C TYR A 272 11.31 -0.80 -2.01
N PRO A 273 12.49 -0.18 -1.79
CA PRO A 273 13.40 0.11 -2.90
C PRO A 273 13.77 -1.14 -3.69
N VAL A 274 14.06 -2.27 -3.02
CA VAL A 274 14.37 -3.53 -3.69
C VAL A 274 13.18 -4.02 -4.51
N MET A 275 11.99 -4.13 -3.90
CA MET A 275 10.79 -4.61 -4.58
C MET A 275 10.42 -3.73 -5.78
N ILE A 276 10.34 -2.41 -5.59
CA ILE A 276 9.90 -1.48 -6.64
C ILE A 276 10.88 -1.46 -7.81
N PHE A 277 12.19 -1.41 -7.54
CA PHE A 277 13.17 -1.44 -8.63
C PHE A 277 13.22 -2.80 -9.33
N TYR A 278 13.07 -3.90 -8.59
CA TYR A 278 13.04 -5.25 -9.15
C TYR A 278 11.80 -5.49 -10.02
N GLU A 279 10.59 -5.23 -9.49
CA GLU A 279 9.31 -5.38 -10.19
C GLU A 279 9.21 -4.47 -11.43
N SER A 280 9.88 -3.30 -11.42
CA SER A 280 9.90 -2.40 -12.58
C SER A 280 10.62 -2.98 -13.80
N LYS A 281 11.46 -4.01 -13.62
CA LYS A 281 12.26 -4.62 -14.70
C LYS A 281 11.90 -6.07 -14.96
N ILE A 282 11.16 -6.71 -14.05
CA ILE A 282 10.91 -8.15 -14.08
C ILE A 282 9.41 -8.41 -13.99
N ALA A 283 8.89 -9.21 -14.92
CA ALA A 283 7.50 -9.65 -14.93
C ALA A 283 7.25 -10.71 -13.83
N VAL A 284 7.24 -10.28 -12.56
CA VAL A 284 7.11 -11.16 -11.39
C VAL A 284 5.83 -11.99 -11.39
N GLY A 285 4.78 -11.53 -12.08
CA GLY A 285 3.52 -12.25 -12.26
C GLY A 285 3.67 -13.58 -12.98
N ASN A 286 4.74 -13.78 -13.77
CA ASN A 286 4.98 -15.04 -14.47
C ASN A 286 5.40 -16.16 -13.51
N HIS A 287 6.28 -15.85 -12.54
CA HIS A 287 6.78 -16.81 -11.54
C HIS A 287 6.80 -16.22 -10.11
N PRO A 288 5.63 -15.96 -9.49
CA PRO A 288 5.54 -15.19 -8.25
C PRO A 288 6.38 -15.72 -7.09
N LEU A 289 6.40 -17.04 -6.90
CA LEU A 289 7.13 -17.67 -5.78
C LEU A 289 8.65 -17.52 -5.92
N ILE A 290 9.18 -17.73 -7.13
CA ILE A 290 10.62 -17.63 -7.39
C ILE A 290 11.08 -16.19 -7.20
N HIS A 291 10.33 -15.22 -7.74
CA HIS A 291 10.66 -13.81 -7.62
C HIS A 291 10.55 -13.32 -6.16
N ALA A 292 9.54 -13.76 -5.39
CA ALA A 292 9.44 -13.45 -3.97
C ALA A 292 10.65 -13.98 -3.17
N LEU A 293 11.15 -15.18 -3.47
CA LEU A 293 12.34 -15.73 -2.83
C LEU A 293 13.61 -14.94 -3.18
N ILE A 294 13.73 -14.50 -4.45
CA ILE A 294 14.84 -13.65 -4.90
C ILE A 294 14.80 -12.30 -4.18
N GLU A 295 13.64 -11.64 -4.10
CA GLU A 295 13.48 -10.38 -3.40
C GLU A 295 13.83 -10.50 -1.91
N ILE A 296 13.32 -11.52 -1.22
CA ILE A 296 13.67 -11.80 0.18
C ILE A 296 15.19 -11.96 0.33
N LEU A 297 15.82 -12.73 -0.56
CA LEU A 297 17.27 -12.93 -0.53
C LEU A 297 18.02 -11.60 -0.72
N LEU A 298 17.63 -10.79 -1.71
CA LEU A 298 18.23 -9.48 -1.97
C LEU A 298 18.08 -8.54 -0.76
N ILE A 299 16.89 -8.46 -0.18
CA ILE A 299 16.60 -7.63 1.00
C ILE A 299 17.49 -8.06 2.18
N VAL A 300 17.57 -9.37 2.44
CA VAL A 300 18.37 -9.91 3.56
C VAL A 300 19.86 -9.66 3.33
N VAL A 301 20.37 -9.87 2.11
CA VAL A 301 21.78 -9.64 1.77
C VAL A 301 22.13 -8.16 1.89
N ILE A 302 21.36 -7.26 1.26
CA ILE A 302 21.61 -5.81 1.31
C ILE A 302 21.55 -5.32 2.76
N SER A 303 20.55 -5.77 3.53
CA SER A 303 20.41 -5.40 4.94
C SER A 303 21.56 -5.94 5.80
N ALA A 304 22.03 -7.16 5.52
CA ALA A 304 23.17 -7.73 6.25
C ALA A 304 24.48 -7.00 5.95
N LEU A 305 24.70 -6.60 4.69
CA LEU A 305 25.84 -5.79 4.28
C LEU A 305 25.76 -4.38 4.90
N SER A 306 24.62 -3.71 4.80
CA SER A 306 24.41 -2.39 5.41
C SER A 306 24.63 -2.43 6.92
N TYR A 307 24.07 -3.42 7.61
CA TYR A 307 24.26 -3.59 9.04
C TYR A 307 25.74 -3.77 9.43
N ARG A 308 26.51 -4.55 8.64
CA ARG A 308 27.93 -4.84 8.92
C ARG A 308 28.84 -3.66 8.61
N TYR A 309 28.64 -3.00 7.47
CA TYR A 309 29.59 -2.03 6.91
C TYR A 309 29.18 -0.57 7.10
N ILE A 310 27.90 -0.29 7.35
CA ILE A 310 27.38 1.07 7.50
C ILE A 310 26.84 1.27 8.92
N GLU A 311 25.84 0.49 9.34
CA GLU A 311 25.14 0.73 10.60
C GLU A 311 26.05 0.57 11.82
N ARG A 312 26.70 -0.60 11.97
CA ARG A 312 27.53 -0.87 13.14
C ARG A 312 28.75 0.07 13.27
N PRO A 313 29.52 0.34 12.19
CA PRO A 313 30.64 1.26 12.28
C PRO A 313 30.19 2.68 12.64
N LEU A 314 29.15 3.20 11.98
CA LEU A 314 28.68 4.57 12.21
C LEU A 314 27.98 4.74 13.57
N GLN A 315 27.31 3.70 14.07
CA GLN A 315 26.76 3.69 15.43
C GLN A 315 27.83 3.89 16.51
N ARG A 316 29.04 3.36 16.29
CA ARG A 316 30.18 3.41 17.23
C ARG A 316 31.15 4.56 16.94
N TYR A 317 30.95 5.27 15.84
CA TYR A 317 31.85 6.32 15.40
C TYR A 317 31.78 7.56 16.29
N ASN A 318 32.93 8.15 16.58
CA ASN A 318 33.00 9.40 17.34
C ASN A 318 32.84 10.61 16.41
N TYR A 319 31.61 11.06 16.24
CA TYR A 319 31.25 12.20 15.38
C TYR A 319 31.96 13.52 15.71
N ARG A 320 32.56 13.67 16.91
CA ARG A 320 33.40 14.85 17.20
C ARG A 320 34.68 14.91 16.36
N ARG A 321 35.14 13.76 15.86
CA ARG A 321 36.34 13.66 15.01
C ARG A 321 36.04 13.78 13.51
N LEU A 322 34.76 13.89 13.11
CA LEU A 322 34.35 13.87 11.71
C LEU A 322 35.10 14.89 10.85
N GLY A 323 35.24 16.13 11.32
CA GLY A 323 35.96 17.17 10.57
C GLY A 323 37.46 16.88 10.41
N VAL A 324 38.09 16.27 11.41
CA VAL A 324 39.51 15.89 11.37
C VAL A 324 39.72 14.70 10.44
N ASP A 325 38.87 13.68 10.55
CA ASP A 325 38.95 12.47 9.74
C ASP A 325 38.68 12.77 8.25
N LEU A 326 37.71 13.65 7.95
CA LEU A 326 37.46 14.12 6.57
C LEU A 326 38.66 14.89 6.00
N LYS A 327 39.27 15.79 6.77
CA LYS A 327 40.50 16.49 6.36
C LYS A 327 41.67 15.53 6.15
N GLY A 328 41.82 14.52 7.01
CA GLY A 328 42.87 13.50 6.89
C GLY A 328 42.70 12.62 5.65
N LEU A 329 41.46 12.25 5.30
CA LEU A 329 41.16 11.47 4.09
C LEU A 329 41.46 12.23 2.78
N LEU A 330 41.34 13.56 2.77
CA LEU A 330 41.75 14.39 1.61
C LEU A 330 43.27 14.36 1.37
N HIS A 331 44.06 14.13 2.42
CA HIS A 331 45.53 14.12 2.39
C HIS A 331 46.13 12.70 2.29
N LYS A 332 45.32 11.64 2.31
CA LYS A 332 45.77 10.24 2.17
C LYS A 332 46.20 9.91 0.73
N GLN A 333 47.04 8.88 0.59
CA GLN A 333 47.51 8.35 -0.70
C GLN A 333 46.35 7.97 -1.64
N SER A 334 46.60 8.03 -2.95
CA SER A 334 45.60 7.87 -4.03
C SER A 334 44.70 6.63 -3.90
N GLN A 335 45.25 5.49 -3.43
CA GLN A 335 44.51 4.22 -3.40
C GLN A 335 43.37 4.18 -2.35
N GLU A 336 43.46 4.94 -1.26
CA GLU A 336 42.40 4.99 -0.23
C GLU A 336 41.34 6.06 -0.52
N LYS A 337 41.56 6.94 -1.52
CA LYS A 337 40.62 8.02 -1.86
C LYS A 337 39.26 7.48 -2.35
N TRP A 338 39.21 6.27 -2.90
CA TRP A 338 37.96 5.62 -3.34
C TRP A 338 36.91 5.51 -2.23
N LEU A 339 37.34 5.41 -0.96
CA LEU A 339 36.45 5.41 0.21
C LEU A 339 35.63 6.71 0.36
N LEU A 340 36.12 7.83 -0.18
CA LEU A 340 35.40 9.10 -0.26
C LEU A 340 34.69 9.30 -1.59
N VAL A 341 35.29 8.86 -2.69
CA VAL A 341 34.77 9.09 -4.04
C VAL A 341 33.37 8.49 -4.22
N VAL A 342 33.17 7.23 -3.83
CA VAL A 342 31.87 6.55 -4.03
C VAL A 342 30.73 7.24 -3.26
N PRO A 343 30.85 7.51 -1.93
CA PRO A 343 29.82 8.26 -1.21
C PRO A 343 29.57 9.65 -1.78
N VAL A 344 30.62 10.39 -2.19
CA VAL A 344 30.47 11.73 -2.78
C VAL A 344 29.70 11.65 -4.10
N ILE A 345 30.02 10.69 -4.98
CA ILE A 345 29.28 10.49 -6.24
C ILE A 345 27.81 10.20 -5.95
N VAL A 346 27.51 9.31 -5.01
CA VAL A 346 26.13 8.99 -4.62
C VAL A 346 25.41 10.23 -4.10
N ILE A 347 26.02 10.98 -3.18
CA ILE A 347 25.44 12.20 -2.61
C ILE A 347 25.19 13.24 -3.70
N VAL A 348 26.19 13.53 -4.54
CA VAL A 348 26.07 14.52 -5.63
C VAL A 348 24.98 14.09 -6.60
N THR A 349 24.93 12.82 -7.00
CA THR A 349 23.91 12.29 -7.91
C THR A 349 22.51 12.38 -7.32
N ALA A 350 22.36 12.07 -6.02
CA ALA A 350 21.09 12.22 -5.31
C ALA A 350 20.66 13.70 -5.24
N VAL A 351 21.58 14.60 -4.86
CA VAL A 351 21.31 16.04 -4.76
C VAL A 351 20.93 16.62 -6.11
N VAL A 352 21.66 16.29 -7.18
CA VAL A 352 21.33 16.71 -8.54
C VAL A 352 19.91 16.23 -8.91
N GLY A 353 19.58 14.96 -8.62
CA GLY A 353 18.23 14.43 -8.84
C GLY A 353 17.12 15.23 -8.16
N MET A 354 17.35 15.72 -6.93
CA MET A 354 16.35 16.53 -6.22
C MET A 354 16.01 17.85 -6.90
N PHE A 355 16.88 18.37 -7.79
CA PHE A 355 16.66 19.62 -8.51
C PHE A 355 16.43 19.43 -10.01
N LEU A 356 16.60 18.22 -10.52
CA LEU A 356 16.26 17.92 -11.90
C LEU A 356 14.74 17.89 -12.05
N PRO A 357 14.18 18.53 -13.10
CA PRO A 357 12.80 18.26 -13.46
C PRO A 357 12.69 16.78 -13.82
N ALA A 358 11.55 16.17 -13.48
CA ALA A 358 11.20 14.89 -14.05
C ALA A 358 11.19 15.06 -15.58
N ARG A 359 12.19 14.49 -16.25
CA ARG A 359 12.29 14.43 -17.71
C ARG A 359 12.24 12.96 -18.06
N ASP A 360 11.09 12.53 -18.52
CA ASP A 360 10.91 11.17 -18.98
C ASP A 360 9.72 11.10 -19.96
N PRO A 361 9.86 10.52 -21.17
CA PRO A 361 8.72 10.07 -21.98
C PRO A 361 7.73 9.21 -21.16
N ASP A 362 8.20 8.56 -20.09
CA ASP A 362 7.36 7.81 -19.16
C ASP A 362 6.48 8.70 -18.28
N SER A 363 6.93 9.92 -17.95
CA SER A 363 6.10 10.91 -17.26
C SER A 363 5.07 11.52 -18.21
N GLU A 364 5.40 11.66 -19.50
CA GLU A 364 4.47 12.12 -20.52
C GLU A 364 3.38 11.08 -20.76
N GLN A 365 3.74 9.79 -20.84
CA GLN A 365 2.78 8.68 -20.87
C GLN A 365 1.93 8.59 -19.60
N SER A 366 2.53 8.71 -18.41
CA SER A 366 1.78 8.65 -17.14
C SER A 366 0.83 9.85 -16.99
N LYS A 367 1.27 11.04 -17.41
CA LYS A 367 0.43 12.24 -17.45
C LYS A 367 -0.67 12.10 -18.49
N GLN A 368 -0.37 11.57 -19.68
CA GLN A 368 -1.35 11.28 -20.71
C GLN A 368 -2.39 10.26 -20.22
N LEU A 369 -1.98 9.23 -19.49
CA LEU A 369 -2.89 8.26 -18.86
C LEU A 369 -3.80 8.95 -17.85
N GLN A 370 -3.25 9.74 -16.93
CA GLN A 370 -4.05 10.48 -15.94
C GLN A 370 -5.04 11.46 -16.59
N GLU A 371 -4.60 12.21 -17.60
CA GLU A 371 -5.44 13.11 -18.39
C GLU A 371 -6.54 12.34 -19.15
N THR A 372 -6.20 11.19 -19.72
CA THR A 372 -7.14 10.31 -20.43
C THR A 372 -8.20 9.75 -19.48
N ILE A 373 -7.80 9.20 -18.33
CA ILE A 373 -8.72 8.73 -17.30
C ILE A 373 -9.62 9.87 -16.81
N ALA A 374 -9.07 11.06 -16.53
CA ALA A 374 -9.85 12.20 -16.06
C ALA A 374 -10.89 12.65 -17.11
N LYS A 375 -10.48 12.73 -18.38
CA LYS A 375 -11.36 13.04 -19.51
C LYS A 375 -12.46 11.99 -19.67
N ASN A 376 -12.08 10.71 -19.68
CA ASN A 376 -12.99 9.60 -19.93
C ASN A 376 -13.99 9.42 -18.78
N THR A 377 -13.56 9.57 -17.54
CA THR A 377 -14.42 9.56 -16.35
C THR A 377 -15.45 10.71 -16.40
N LYS A 378 -15.03 11.92 -16.81
CA LYS A 378 -15.94 13.06 -16.98
C LYS A 378 -16.97 12.80 -18.08
N GLN A 379 -16.56 12.21 -19.21
CA GLN A 379 -17.46 11.83 -20.30
C GLN A 379 -18.44 10.73 -19.88
N ALA A 380 -17.97 9.70 -19.19
CA ALA A 380 -18.80 8.63 -18.64
C ALA A 380 -19.87 9.18 -17.67
N ALA A 381 -19.47 10.07 -16.75
CA ALA A 381 -20.41 10.71 -15.83
C ALA A 381 -21.50 11.54 -16.54
N GLN A 382 -21.15 12.21 -17.65
CA GLN A 382 -22.13 12.93 -18.49
C GLN A 382 -23.09 11.96 -19.18
N LYS A 383 -22.58 10.89 -19.82
CA LYS A 383 -23.41 9.86 -20.48
C LYS A 383 -24.33 9.14 -19.48
N ASN A 384 -23.83 8.79 -18.30
CA ASN A 384 -24.61 8.14 -17.24
C ASN A 384 -25.83 8.98 -16.82
N LYS A 385 -25.70 10.32 -16.81
CA LYS A 385 -26.84 11.22 -16.52
C LYS A 385 -27.90 11.16 -17.61
N GLN A 386 -27.50 11.06 -18.88
CA GLN A 386 -28.41 10.98 -20.03
C GLN A 386 -29.19 9.66 -20.04
N ILE A 387 -28.55 8.53 -19.72
CA ILE A 387 -29.20 7.21 -19.65
C ILE A 387 -30.31 7.20 -18.57
N GLY A 388 -30.10 7.92 -17.46
CA GLY A 388 -31.08 8.04 -16.37
C GLY A 388 -32.34 8.83 -16.71
N THR A 389 -32.27 9.78 -17.65
CA THR A 389 -33.42 10.61 -18.06
C THR A 389 -34.31 9.95 -19.11
N THR A 390 -33.80 8.99 -19.88
CA THR A 390 -34.54 8.35 -20.98
C THR A 390 -35.67 7.42 -20.51
N LYS A 391 -35.69 7.01 -19.23
CA LYS A 391 -36.84 6.26 -18.66
C LYS A 391 -38.13 7.08 -18.56
N LYS A 392 -38.10 8.41 -18.77
CA LYS A 392 -39.29 9.29 -18.79
C LYS A 392 -39.76 9.70 -20.19
N ALA A 393 -39.06 9.30 -21.26
CA ALA A 393 -39.33 9.75 -22.63
C ALA A 393 -39.57 8.58 -23.60
N THR A 394 -40.30 7.54 -23.18
CA THR A 394 -40.78 6.49 -24.09
C THR A 394 -42.14 6.87 -24.70
N LYS A 395 -42.19 8.00 -25.42
CA LYS A 395 -43.34 8.29 -26.30
C LYS A 395 -43.03 8.90 -27.66
N ASP A 396 -41.82 9.38 -27.94
CA ASP A 396 -41.49 9.96 -29.26
C ASP A 396 -40.15 9.47 -29.81
N SER A 397 -40.06 8.16 -30.07
CA SER A 397 -38.94 7.59 -30.81
C SER A 397 -39.24 7.63 -32.31
N LYS A 398 -39.15 8.80 -32.94
CA LYS A 398 -39.00 8.91 -34.40
C LYS A 398 -37.90 9.83 -34.92
N ASN A 399 -37.30 10.71 -34.11
CA ASN A 399 -36.30 11.67 -34.60
C ASN A 399 -35.06 11.80 -33.69
N ILE A 400 -34.35 10.69 -33.42
CA ILE A 400 -33.01 10.74 -32.83
C ILE A 400 -32.07 9.93 -33.73
N ASN A 401 -31.75 10.45 -34.91
CA ASN A 401 -30.80 9.82 -35.83
C ASN A 401 -29.77 10.79 -36.44
N GLU A 402 -29.64 12.03 -35.95
CA GLU A 402 -28.78 13.02 -36.63
C GLU A 402 -27.74 13.74 -35.77
N ALA A 403 -27.47 13.29 -34.54
CA ALA A 403 -26.40 13.90 -33.76
C ALA A 403 -25.59 12.88 -32.97
N ALA A 404 -24.61 12.26 -33.65
CA ALA A 404 -23.26 11.93 -33.12
C ALA A 404 -22.62 10.74 -33.86
N THR A 405 -22.18 10.93 -35.10
CA THR A 405 -21.00 10.23 -35.65
C THR A 405 -20.59 10.94 -36.93
N SER A 406 -19.47 11.66 -36.92
CA SER A 406 -18.84 12.24 -38.11
C SER A 406 -18.11 11.19 -38.97
N GLN A 407 -18.38 9.90 -38.77
CA GLN A 407 -17.78 8.78 -39.49
C GLN A 407 -18.88 7.93 -40.14
N SER A 408 -18.67 7.55 -41.40
CA SER A 408 -19.59 6.69 -42.14
C SER A 408 -19.68 5.30 -41.47
N PRO A 409 -20.84 4.61 -41.51
CA PRO A 409 -20.96 3.24 -41.00
C PRO A 409 -19.94 2.26 -41.56
N LYS A 410 -19.41 2.50 -42.77
CA LYS A 410 -18.31 1.72 -43.36
C LYS A 410 -16.97 1.93 -42.64
N ASP A 411 -16.67 3.17 -42.26
CA ASP A 411 -15.42 3.53 -41.57
C ASP A 411 -15.39 2.98 -40.15
N PHE A 412 -16.54 3.00 -39.46
CA PHE A 412 -16.69 2.40 -38.14
C PHE A 412 -16.59 0.86 -38.16
N GLN A 413 -17.02 0.24 -39.26
CA GLN A 413 -16.92 -1.21 -39.44
C GLN A 413 -15.47 -1.66 -39.68
N LEU A 414 -14.69 -0.88 -40.44
CA LEU A 414 -13.27 -1.11 -40.70
C LEU A 414 -12.41 -0.99 -39.43
N THR A 415 -12.75 -0.05 -38.53
CA THR A 415 -11.98 0.18 -37.30
C THR A 415 -12.30 -0.79 -36.17
N THR A 416 -13.53 -1.32 -36.13
CA THR A 416 -13.97 -2.26 -35.07
C THR A 416 -13.89 -3.73 -35.47
N GLY A 417 -13.98 -4.01 -36.78
CA GLY A 417 -14.14 -5.35 -37.33
C GLY A 417 -15.37 -6.09 -36.80
N LEU A 418 -16.41 -5.35 -36.39
CA LEU A 418 -17.73 -5.87 -36.06
C LEU A 418 -18.56 -6.04 -37.35
N THR A 419 -19.48 -7.01 -37.36
CA THR A 419 -20.47 -7.11 -38.45
C THR A 419 -21.54 -6.02 -38.30
N LYS A 420 -22.25 -5.68 -39.39
CA LYS A 420 -23.38 -4.72 -39.33
C LYS A 420 -24.44 -5.12 -38.30
N GLN A 421 -24.73 -6.42 -38.17
CA GLN A 421 -25.69 -6.95 -37.20
C GLN A 421 -25.20 -6.76 -35.77
N GLN A 422 -23.92 -7.04 -35.51
CA GLN A 422 -23.30 -6.80 -34.20
C GLN A 422 -23.30 -5.31 -33.85
N LEU A 423 -23.01 -4.44 -34.82
CA LEU A 423 -23.04 -3.00 -34.62
C LEU A 423 -24.46 -2.52 -34.26
N ALA A 424 -25.48 -2.95 -35.00
CA ALA A 424 -26.89 -2.62 -34.70
C ALA A 424 -27.31 -3.09 -33.30
N LYS A 425 -26.89 -4.30 -32.90
CA LYS A 425 -27.10 -4.82 -31.53
C LYS A 425 -26.37 -3.95 -30.49
N ALA A 426 -25.12 -3.57 -30.74
CA ALA A 426 -24.32 -2.75 -29.84
C ALA A 426 -24.94 -1.36 -29.55
N GLN A 427 -25.55 -0.75 -30.57
CA GLN A 427 -26.18 0.58 -30.45
C GLN A 427 -27.35 0.62 -29.47
N THR A 428 -28.04 -0.51 -29.27
CA THR A 428 -29.25 -0.61 -28.42
C THR A 428 -29.03 -1.39 -27.13
N LEU A 429 -27.92 -2.15 -27.03
CA LEU A 429 -27.64 -3.00 -25.88
C LEU A 429 -27.31 -2.16 -24.64
N GLN A 430 -28.13 -2.29 -23.60
CA GLN A 430 -27.86 -1.73 -22.28
C GLN A 430 -26.87 -2.61 -21.54
N ILE A 431 -25.76 -2.02 -21.09
CA ILE A 431 -24.72 -2.70 -20.32
C ILE A 431 -24.45 -1.86 -19.07
N THR A 432 -24.32 -2.50 -17.91
CA THR A 432 -23.75 -1.85 -16.73
C THR A 432 -22.32 -2.31 -16.54
N ALA A 433 -21.36 -1.42 -16.78
CA ALA A 433 -19.94 -1.68 -16.59
C ALA A 433 -19.47 -1.12 -15.25
N VAL A 434 -18.87 -1.96 -14.41
CA VAL A 434 -18.26 -1.57 -13.14
C VAL A 434 -16.83 -2.10 -13.11
N GLY A 435 -15.88 -1.23 -12.76
CA GLY A 435 -14.47 -1.60 -12.89
C GLY A 435 -13.49 -0.62 -12.27
N ASP A 436 -12.23 -0.98 -12.39
CA ASP A 436 -11.10 -0.26 -11.85
C ASP A 436 -10.56 0.80 -12.84
N SER A 437 -9.29 1.17 -12.70
CA SER A 437 -8.61 2.14 -13.55
C SER A 437 -8.57 1.71 -15.02
N VAL A 438 -8.56 0.41 -15.32
CA VAL A 438 -8.56 -0.10 -16.71
C VAL A 438 -9.91 0.19 -17.38
N LEU A 439 -11.02 0.07 -16.65
CA LEU A 439 -12.32 0.50 -17.17
C LEU A 439 -12.39 2.02 -17.32
N ALA A 440 -11.90 2.75 -16.32
CA ALA A 440 -11.90 4.22 -16.37
C ALA A 440 -11.13 4.72 -17.61
N ASP A 441 -9.95 4.14 -17.88
CA ASP A 441 -9.13 4.44 -19.04
C ASP A 441 -9.81 4.05 -20.37
N THR A 442 -10.43 2.88 -20.46
CA THR A 442 -11.01 2.37 -21.72
C THR A 442 -12.47 2.80 -21.97
N SER A 443 -13.10 3.47 -21.01
CA SER A 443 -14.54 3.80 -21.02
C SER A 443 -15.00 4.63 -22.23
N ALA A 444 -14.19 5.55 -22.72
CA ALA A 444 -14.54 6.35 -23.90
C ALA A 444 -14.73 5.44 -25.14
N LYS A 445 -13.79 4.53 -25.39
CA LYS A 445 -13.86 3.59 -26.53
C LYS A 445 -14.97 2.57 -26.38
N LEU A 446 -15.22 2.06 -25.18
CA LEU A 446 -16.36 1.17 -24.94
C LEU A 446 -17.70 1.87 -25.19
N THR A 447 -17.85 3.13 -24.76
CA THR A 447 -19.10 3.89 -24.96
C THR A 447 -19.26 4.50 -26.35
N GLU A 448 -18.21 4.48 -27.20
CA GLU A 448 -18.34 4.70 -28.65
C GLU A 448 -19.03 3.51 -29.32
N ILE A 449 -18.69 2.28 -28.90
CA ILE A 449 -19.28 1.04 -29.44
C ILE A 449 -20.67 0.76 -28.84
N PHE A 450 -20.84 1.01 -27.54
CA PHE A 450 -22.08 0.79 -26.78
C PHE A 450 -22.59 2.11 -26.18
N PRO A 451 -23.35 2.94 -26.93
CA PRO A 451 -23.80 4.24 -26.44
C PRO A 451 -24.73 4.19 -25.23
N GLN A 452 -25.42 3.06 -25.02
CA GLN A 452 -26.33 2.83 -23.88
C GLN A 452 -25.63 2.17 -22.67
N MET A 453 -24.30 2.09 -22.68
CA MET A 453 -23.53 1.54 -21.55
C MET A 453 -23.46 2.55 -20.40
N TYR A 454 -23.89 2.13 -19.21
CA TYR A 454 -23.61 2.82 -17.95
C TYR A 454 -22.21 2.42 -17.48
N VAL A 455 -21.35 3.38 -17.16
CA VAL A 455 -19.96 3.11 -16.75
C VAL A 455 -19.65 3.68 -15.38
N ASP A 456 -19.21 2.83 -14.46
CA ASP A 456 -18.66 3.21 -13.17
C ASP A 456 -17.23 2.67 -13.04
N GLY A 457 -16.26 3.44 -13.51
CA GLY A 457 -14.82 3.15 -13.42
C GLY A 457 -14.14 4.03 -12.39
N LYS A 458 -13.28 3.46 -11.52
CA LYS A 458 -12.56 4.23 -10.48
C LYS A 458 -11.11 3.77 -10.34
N VAL A 459 -10.18 4.73 -10.33
CA VAL A 459 -8.75 4.47 -10.13
C VAL A 459 -8.49 3.84 -8.76
N GLY A 460 -7.63 2.82 -8.72
CA GLY A 460 -7.27 2.09 -7.51
C GLY A 460 -8.37 1.22 -6.90
N ARG A 461 -9.55 1.12 -7.55
CA ARG A 461 -10.66 0.30 -7.05
C ARG A 461 -10.24 -1.16 -6.92
N GLN A 462 -10.67 -1.77 -5.82
CA GLN A 462 -10.51 -3.19 -5.55
C GLN A 462 -11.84 -3.93 -5.71
N VAL A 463 -11.80 -5.26 -5.85
CA VAL A 463 -13.01 -6.08 -6.07
C VAL A 463 -14.02 -5.93 -4.93
N TYR A 464 -13.59 -5.75 -3.68
CA TYR A 464 -14.52 -5.58 -2.57
C TYR A 464 -15.23 -4.22 -2.59
N ASP A 465 -14.62 -3.17 -3.18
CA ASP A 465 -15.27 -1.86 -3.36
C ASP A 465 -16.39 -1.94 -4.40
N THR A 466 -16.34 -2.94 -5.29
CA THR A 466 -17.38 -3.16 -6.31
C THR A 466 -18.69 -3.62 -5.67
N ILE A 467 -18.66 -4.31 -4.54
CA ILE A 467 -19.85 -4.81 -3.84
C ILE A 467 -20.83 -3.69 -3.44
N PRO A 468 -20.44 -2.65 -2.68
CA PRO A 468 -21.34 -1.55 -2.33
C PRO A 468 -21.81 -0.76 -3.57
N VAL A 469 -20.98 -0.64 -4.61
CA VAL A 469 -21.36 -0.03 -5.88
C VAL A 469 -22.48 -0.83 -6.55
N LEU A 470 -22.33 -2.14 -6.68
CA LEU A 470 -23.34 -3.02 -7.27
C LEU A 470 -24.63 -3.03 -6.44
N LYS A 471 -24.55 -3.05 -5.11
CA LYS A 471 -25.73 -2.93 -4.22
C LYS A 471 -26.49 -1.63 -4.48
N SER A 472 -25.76 -0.51 -4.56
CA SER A 472 -26.35 0.80 -4.86
C SER A 472 -26.99 0.82 -6.25
N LEU A 473 -26.33 0.29 -7.28
CA LEU A 473 -26.87 0.22 -8.63
C LEU A 473 -28.11 -0.69 -8.71
N ALA A 474 -28.10 -1.82 -7.97
CA ALA A 474 -29.24 -2.72 -7.87
C ALA A 474 -30.45 -2.01 -7.23
N ALA A 475 -30.23 -1.37 -6.07
CA ALA A 475 -31.26 -0.65 -5.32
C ALA A 475 -31.87 0.51 -6.13
N ASN A 476 -31.06 1.16 -6.98
CA ASN A 476 -31.50 2.26 -7.84
C ASN A 476 -32.04 1.80 -9.21
N GLY A 477 -32.18 0.49 -9.47
CA GLY A 477 -32.67 -0.04 -10.74
C GLY A 477 -31.80 0.34 -11.95
N LYS A 478 -30.48 0.47 -11.73
CA LYS A 478 -29.45 0.85 -12.71
C LYS A 478 -28.60 -0.33 -13.22
N LEU A 479 -28.82 -1.54 -12.70
CA LEU A 479 -28.20 -2.76 -13.24
C LEU A 479 -28.97 -3.27 -14.47
N ALA A 480 -28.35 -3.20 -15.64
CA ALA A 480 -28.84 -3.81 -16.88
C ALA A 480 -28.78 -5.34 -16.82
N ASN A 481 -29.39 -6.01 -17.80
CA ASN A 481 -29.35 -7.48 -17.90
C ASN A 481 -27.97 -8.01 -18.31
N VAL A 482 -27.13 -7.16 -18.90
CA VAL A 482 -25.73 -7.46 -19.22
C VAL A 482 -24.85 -6.61 -18.32
N VAL A 483 -23.95 -7.26 -17.58
CA VAL A 483 -23.01 -6.61 -16.66
C VAL A 483 -21.59 -6.91 -17.09
N LEU A 484 -20.77 -5.87 -17.20
CA LEU A 484 -19.34 -5.97 -17.49
C LEU A 484 -18.53 -5.63 -16.24
N LEU A 485 -17.72 -6.57 -15.76
CA LEU A 485 -16.80 -6.39 -14.66
C LEU A 485 -15.37 -6.30 -15.20
N VAL A 486 -14.66 -5.24 -14.83
CA VAL A 486 -13.24 -5.02 -15.15
C VAL A 486 -12.52 -4.75 -13.84
N GLU A 487 -12.28 -5.82 -13.10
CA GLU A 487 -11.81 -5.78 -11.71
C GLU A 487 -10.75 -6.86 -11.48
N GLY A 488 -9.83 -6.57 -10.57
CA GLY A 488 -8.73 -7.47 -10.16
C GLY A 488 -7.34 -6.96 -10.55
N THR A 489 -7.25 -5.81 -11.22
CA THR A 489 -5.96 -5.20 -11.61
C THR A 489 -5.18 -4.79 -10.36
N ASN A 490 -5.86 -4.18 -9.39
CA ASN A 490 -5.26 -3.61 -8.18
C ASN A 490 -5.05 -4.59 -7.02
N GLY A 491 -5.51 -5.85 -7.14
CA GLY A 491 -5.37 -6.84 -6.09
C GLY A 491 -6.19 -8.10 -6.33
N SER A 492 -5.85 -9.17 -5.61
CA SER A 492 -6.63 -10.42 -5.59
C SER A 492 -7.93 -10.28 -4.79
N PHE A 493 -8.87 -11.19 -5.03
CA PHE A 493 -10.11 -11.31 -4.27
C PHE A 493 -10.32 -12.74 -3.76
N ASN A 494 -11.25 -12.91 -2.83
CA ASN A 494 -11.60 -14.21 -2.26
C ASN A 494 -12.97 -14.74 -2.73
N ASP A 495 -13.23 -16.02 -2.48
CA ASP A 495 -14.44 -16.72 -2.91
C ASP A 495 -15.73 -16.11 -2.33
N ASN A 496 -15.68 -15.47 -1.15
CA ASN A 496 -16.83 -14.81 -0.54
C ASN A 496 -17.19 -13.52 -1.28
N GLN A 497 -16.19 -12.70 -1.62
CA GLN A 497 -16.39 -11.47 -2.41
C GLN A 497 -17.00 -11.80 -3.78
N LEU A 498 -16.47 -12.84 -4.45
CA LEU A 498 -17.02 -13.33 -5.71
C LEU A 498 -18.46 -13.81 -5.55
N ALA A 499 -18.75 -14.61 -4.51
CA ALA A 499 -20.10 -15.10 -4.26
C ALA A 499 -21.10 -13.99 -3.98
N GLU A 500 -20.71 -12.96 -3.23
CA GLU A 500 -21.55 -11.80 -2.95
C GLU A 500 -21.83 -10.99 -4.22
N ILE A 501 -20.82 -10.75 -5.06
CA ILE A 501 -20.99 -10.09 -6.37
C ILE A 501 -22.01 -10.86 -7.21
N MET A 502 -21.81 -12.17 -7.39
CA MET A 502 -22.72 -12.98 -8.21
C MET A 502 -24.14 -13.04 -7.63
N ALA A 503 -24.28 -13.05 -6.30
CA ALA A 503 -25.59 -12.98 -5.65
C ALA A 503 -26.32 -11.65 -5.90
N ILE A 504 -25.60 -10.51 -5.87
CA ILE A 504 -26.18 -9.20 -6.19
C ILE A 504 -26.62 -9.13 -7.66
N LEU A 505 -25.83 -9.73 -8.55
CA LEU A 505 -26.11 -9.72 -9.99
C LEU A 505 -27.27 -10.66 -10.37
N GLY A 506 -27.49 -11.74 -9.61
CA GLY A 506 -28.58 -12.70 -9.85
C GLY A 506 -28.40 -13.40 -11.20
N ASP A 507 -29.49 -13.53 -11.97
CA ASP A 507 -29.52 -14.24 -13.26
C ASP A 507 -29.01 -13.40 -14.46
N ARG A 508 -28.48 -12.19 -14.20
CA ARG A 508 -27.93 -11.33 -15.25
C ARG A 508 -26.76 -11.99 -15.96
N GLN A 509 -26.57 -11.69 -17.24
CA GLN A 509 -25.39 -12.14 -17.97
C GLN A 509 -24.18 -11.33 -17.53
N VAL A 510 -23.18 -11.98 -16.92
CA VAL A 510 -21.97 -11.35 -16.39
C VAL A 510 -20.81 -11.64 -17.30
N TYR A 511 -20.16 -10.60 -17.80
CA TYR A 511 -18.87 -10.67 -18.47
C TYR A 511 -17.80 -10.13 -17.53
N TRP A 512 -16.73 -10.89 -17.28
CA TRP A 512 -15.61 -10.44 -16.47
C TRP A 512 -14.32 -10.48 -17.27
N VAL A 513 -13.64 -9.35 -17.39
CA VAL A 513 -12.35 -9.25 -18.07
C VAL A 513 -11.25 -9.74 -17.14
N ASN A 514 -10.50 -10.77 -17.55
CA ASN A 514 -9.34 -11.23 -16.78
C ASN A 514 -8.16 -10.26 -16.94
N VAL A 515 -7.18 -10.32 -16.04
CA VAL A 515 -6.20 -9.23 -15.88
C VAL A 515 -4.86 -9.55 -16.54
N TYR A 516 -4.26 -8.54 -17.15
CA TYR A 516 -2.86 -8.52 -17.57
C TYR A 516 -2.12 -7.46 -16.75
N VAL A 517 -1.37 -7.93 -15.75
CA VAL A 517 -0.60 -7.11 -14.79
C VAL A 517 0.73 -7.82 -14.51
N PRO A 518 1.63 -7.91 -15.51
CA PRO A 518 2.80 -8.80 -15.46
C PRO A 518 3.78 -8.43 -14.35
N THR A 519 3.76 -7.17 -13.90
CA THR A 519 4.58 -6.63 -12.82
C THR A 519 4.05 -6.96 -11.43
N LYS A 520 2.91 -7.66 -11.30
CA LYS A 520 2.28 -7.95 -9.99
C LYS A 520 2.07 -9.44 -9.75
N SER A 521 2.40 -9.88 -8.54
CA SER A 521 2.40 -11.29 -8.13
C SER A 521 1.00 -11.93 -8.10
N TRP A 522 -0.06 -11.13 -7.98
CA TRP A 522 -1.44 -11.62 -7.89
C TRP A 522 -2.12 -11.90 -9.24
N GLN A 523 -1.48 -11.58 -10.38
CA GLN A 523 -2.05 -11.78 -11.72
C GLN A 523 -2.66 -13.18 -11.90
N ASN A 524 -1.86 -14.21 -11.63
CA ASN A 524 -2.28 -15.59 -11.84
C ASN A 524 -3.32 -16.02 -10.81
N THR A 525 -3.26 -15.50 -9.58
CA THR A 525 -4.27 -15.75 -8.55
C THR A 525 -5.64 -15.27 -9.01
N VAL A 526 -5.72 -14.04 -9.55
CA VAL A 526 -6.95 -13.45 -10.09
C VAL A 526 -7.46 -14.27 -11.29
N ASN A 527 -6.60 -14.51 -12.29
CA ASN A 527 -7.01 -15.20 -13.51
C ASN A 527 -7.46 -16.65 -13.24
N ASN A 528 -6.80 -17.35 -12.32
CA ASN A 528 -7.20 -18.69 -11.91
C ASN A 528 -8.50 -18.69 -11.12
N ALA A 529 -8.72 -17.71 -10.23
CA ALA A 529 -9.98 -17.56 -9.50
C ALA A 529 -11.16 -17.34 -10.45
N LEU A 530 -11.01 -16.45 -11.45
CA LEU A 530 -12.01 -16.22 -12.49
C LEU A 530 -12.28 -17.47 -13.33
N THR A 531 -11.23 -18.21 -13.72
CA THR A 531 -11.37 -19.46 -14.47
C THR A 531 -12.08 -20.55 -13.65
N LYS A 532 -11.83 -20.60 -12.34
CA LYS A 532 -12.54 -21.52 -11.43
C LYS A 532 -14.01 -21.11 -11.28
N ALA A 533 -14.30 -19.80 -11.27
CA ALA A 533 -15.64 -19.25 -11.08
C ALA A 533 -16.62 -19.66 -12.20
N THR A 534 -16.17 -19.76 -13.45
CA THR A 534 -17.04 -20.17 -14.57
C THR A 534 -17.59 -21.59 -14.44
N LYS A 535 -16.91 -22.45 -13.68
CA LYS A 535 -17.42 -23.80 -13.35
C LYS A 535 -18.58 -23.77 -12.37
N LYS A 536 -18.69 -22.70 -11.58
CA LYS A 536 -19.69 -22.52 -10.53
C LYS A 536 -20.88 -21.66 -10.98
N TYR A 537 -20.63 -20.64 -11.82
CA TYR A 537 -21.65 -19.70 -12.25
C TYR A 537 -21.84 -19.76 -13.77
N HIS A 538 -22.98 -20.30 -14.21
CA HIS A 538 -23.29 -20.49 -15.64
C HIS A 538 -23.52 -19.17 -16.38
N ASN A 539 -23.95 -18.12 -15.68
CA ASN A 539 -24.14 -16.79 -16.23
C ASN A 539 -22.85 -15.94 -16.23
N LEU A 540 -21.70 -16.50 -15.82
CA LEU A 540 -20.40 -15.82 -15.84
C LEU A 540 -19.57 -16.25 -17.05
N THR A 541 -19.22 -15.29 -17.90
CA THR A 541 -18.34 -15.46 -19.06
C THR A 541 -17.07 -14.66 -18.88
N ILE A 542 -15.90 -15.28 -19.07
CA ILE A 542 -14.62 -14.58 -19.02
C ILE A 542 -14.26 -14.02 -20.39
N ILE A 543 -13.93 -12.73 -20.42
CA ILE A 543 -13.27 -12.08 -21.55
C ILE A 543 -11.77 -12.21 -21.33
N ASP A 544 -11.15 -13.12 -22.10
CA ASP A 544 -9.73 -13.46 -21.96
C ASP A 544 -8.82 -12.40 -22.60
N TRP A 545 -8.73 -11.24 -21.93
CA TRP A 545 -7.82 -10.16 -22.26
C TRP A 545 -6.36 -10.55 -22.03
N TYR A 546 -6.07 -11.28 -20.94
CA TYR A 546 -4.73 -11.75 -20.59
C TYR A 546 -4.02 -12.44 -21.77
N ASN A 547 -4.60 -13.51 -22.34
CA ASN A 547 -3.95 -14.21 -23.44
C ASN A 547 -3.98 -13.41 -24.75
N TYR A 548 -4.98 -12.53 -24.92
CA TYR A 548 -5.10 -11.70 -26.10
C TYR A 548 -4.04 -10.60 -26.16
N SER A 549 -3.64 -10.06 -25.00
CA SER A 549 -2.74 -8.90 -24.93
C SER A 549 -1.30 -9.24 -24.54
N ARG A 550 -1.02 -10.41 -23.96
CA ARG A 550 0.29 -10.73 -23.34
C ARG A 550 1.52 -10.62 -24.25
N ASN A 551 1.33 -10.71 -25.56
CA ASN A 551 2.40 -10.63 -26.56
C ASN A 551 2.45 -9.25 -27.25
N HIS A 552 1.73 -8.27 -26.72
CA HIS A 552 1.56 -6.94 -27.30
C HIS A 552 1.94 -5.83 -26.31
N SER A 553 3.20 -5.81 -25.86
CA SER A 553 3.68 -4.80 -24.92
C SER A 553 3.54 -3.37 -25.48
N GLU A 554 3.51 -3.21 -26.80
CA GLU A 554 3.29 -1.93 -27.48
C GLU A 554 1.85 -1.41 -27.37
N TRP A 555 0.91 -2.21 -26.86
CA TRP A 555 -0.46 -1.77 -26.59
C TRP A 555 -0.62 -1.10 -25.23
N PHE A 556 0.39 -1.15 -24.38
CA PHE A 556 0.31 -0.65 -23.01
C PHE A 556 1.12 0.63 -22.82
N TYR A 557 0.74 1.42 -21.83
CA TYR A 557 1.64 2.39 -21.24
C TYR A 557 2.80 1.67 -20.53
N ASN A 558 3.79 2.41 -20.06
CA ASN A 558 4.98 1.83 -19.41
C ASN A 558 4.69 1.05 -18.13
N ASP A 559 3.53 1.24 -17.51
CA ASP A 559 3.10 0.41 -16.39
C ASP A 559 2.76 -1.04 -16.79
N GLN A 560 2.66 -1.33 -18.09
CA GLN A 560 2.29 -2.63 -18.67
C GLN A 560 0.90 -3.13 -18.22
N VAL A 561 0.01 -2.18 -17.88
CA VAL A 561 -1.35 -2.47 -17.37
C VAL A 561 -2.40 -1.73 -18.16
N HIS A 562 -2.24 -0.41 -18.32
CA HIS A 562 -3.24 0.41 -18.98
C HIS A 562 -3.01 0.42 -20.50
N PRO A 563 -4.04 0.11 -21.32
CA PRO A 563 -3.92 0.23 -22.75
C PRO A 563 -3.64 1.68 -23.16
N ASN A 564 -2.59 1.90 -23.95
CA ASN A 564 -2.28 3.21 -24.50
C ASN A 564 -3.22 3.56 -25.66
N VAL A 565 -3.04 4.74 -26.27
CA VAL A 565 -3.86 5.20 -27.41
C VAL A 565 -3.95 4.17 -28.56
N LYS A 566 -2.88 3.39 -28.79
CA LYS A 566 -2.85 2.30 -29.77
C LYS A 566 -3.60 1.06 -29.27
N GLY A 567 -3.48 0.71 -27.99
CA GLY A 567 -4.10 -0.47 -27.37
C GLY A 567 -5.59 -0.35 -27.08
N GLN A 568 -6.09 0.85 -26.75
CA GLN A 568 -7.49 1.07 -26.37
C GLN A 568 -8.51 0.58 -27.42
N PRO A 569 -8.32 0.83 -28.74
CA PRO A 569 -9.20 0.24 -29.76
C PRO A 569 -9.20 -1.29 -29.75
N TYR A 570 -8.04 -1.95 -29.60
CA TYR A 570 -7.97 -3.42 -29.54
C TYR A 570 -8.69 -3.96 -28.32
N TYR A 571 -8.53 -3.32 -27.16
CA TYR A 571 -9.27 -3.66 -25.94
C TYR A 571 -10.78 -3.57 -26.16
N ALA A 572 -11.27 -2.40 -26.58
CA ALA A 572 -12.71 -2.15 -26.73
C ALA A 572 -13.34 -3.08 -27.78
N ASN A 573 -12.67 -3.29 -28.91
CA ASN A 573 -13.14 -4.19 -29.96
C ASN A 573 -13.19 -5.65 -29.50
N TYR A 574 -12.17 -6.10 -28.77
CA TYR A 574 -12.13 -7.47 -28.26
C TYR A 574 -13.23 -7.72 -27.24
N VAL A 575 -13.41 -6.78 -26.30
CA VAL A 575 -14.51 -6.82 -25.32
C VAL A 575 -15.86 -6.84 -26.04
N ALA A 576 -16.07 -5.93 -27.00
CA ALA A 576 -17.32 -5.84 -27.75
C ALA A 576 -17.65 -7.14 -28.50
N ARG A 577 -16.67 -7.73 -29.18
CA ARG A 577 -16.85 -9.01 -29.89
C ARG A 577 -17.25 -10.14 -28.96
N LYS A 578 -16.76 -10.17 -27.72
CA LYS A 578 -17.12 -11.21 -26.74
C LYS A 578 -18.51 -11.01 -26.16
N ILE A 579 -18.94 -9.76 -25.96
CA ILE A 579 -20.30 -9.44 -25.49
C ILE A 579 -21.35 -9.67 -26.59
N LEU A 580 -20.99 -9.42 -27.85
CA LEU A 580 -21.93 -9.48 -28.98
C LEU A 580 -22.06 -10.87 -29.63
N LYS A 581 -21.20 -11.81 -29.27
CA LYS A 581 -21.39 -13.24 -29.56
C LYS A 581 -22.67 -13.73 -28.90
#